data_AF-A0A956HDU9-F1
#
_entry.id   AF-A0A956HDU9-F1
#
_cell.length_a   1.000
_cell.length_b   1.000
_cell.length_c   1.000
_cell.angle_alpha   90.00
_cell.angle_beta   90.00
_cell.angle_gamma   90.00
#
_symmetry.space_group_name_H-M   'P 1'
#
loop_
_entity.id
_entity.type
_entity.pdbx_description
1 polymer ?
#
loop_
_entity_poly.entity_id
_entity_poly.type
_entity_poly.pdbx_seq_one_letter_code
_entity_poly.pdbx_strand_id
1 'polypeptide(L)'
;MPEIEVRSVADLPFPELDRHTLLHLSPDRVDIDLENYGFGFGRVDKLALCELGGDRRTQVLDDVLVLALHAYEDPVIDDDVELAFWLDDEEYYEEEDDDDLDLVVTAPLALFLARRLPAIVAHVSVDRPPPAEIVLALCNPRKIVVTRPEGLKGPPIRYALGDCRSRMESDRADKEWDPDAMLCLDADEWLRIPAA
;
A
#
# COMPACT_ATOMS: atom_id res chain seq x y z
N MET A 1 1.43 22.03 12.22
CA MET A 1 0.36 21.12 12.73
C MET A 1 0.85 20.59 14.09
N PRO A 2 0.22 19.66 14.83
CA PRO A 2 0.89 19.13 16.02
C PRO A 2 2.07 18.25 15.58
N GLU A 3 3.27 18.56 16.08
CA GLU A 3 4.50 17.80 15.92
C GLU A 3 4.25 16.33 16.31
N ILE A 4 4.35 15.41 15.34
CA ILE A 4 4.09 13.97 15.57
C ILE A 4 5.41 13.32 16.00
N GLU A 5 5.55 13.05 17.29
CA GLU A 5 6.70 12.29 17.78
C GLU A 5 6.57 10.80 17.44
N VAL A 6 7.37 10.30 16.50
CA VAL A 6 7.43 8.88 16.12
C VAL A 6 8.37 8.13 17.06
N ARG A 7 7.82 7.45 18.06
CA ARG A 7 8.61 6.63 19.02
C ARG A 7 8.65 5.16 18.65
N SER A 8 7.73 4.71 17.80
CA SER A 8 7.59 3.32 17.39
C SER A 8 6.86 3.21 16.05
N VAL A 9 6.91 2.01 15.45
CA VAL A 9 6.15 1.68 14.22
C VAL A 9 4.64 1.90 14.38
N ALA A 10 4.11 1.84 15.60
CA ALA A 10 2.70 2.10 15.86
C ALA A 10 2.34 3.59 15.74
N ASP A 11 3.32 4.48 15.87
CA ASP A 11 3.19 5.94 15.83
C ASP A 11 3.42 6.51 14.42
N LEU A 12 3.89 5.69 13.48
CA LEU A 12 4.10 6.11 12.10
C LEU A 12 2.81 6.71 11.51
N PRO A 13 2.89 7.90 10.87
CA PRO A 13 1.77 8.43 10.12
C PRO A 13 1.39 7.40 9.06
N PHE A 14 0.09 7.12 8.96
CA PHE A 14 -0.43 6.19 7.98
C PHE A 14 -1.89 6.59 7.74
N PRO A 15 -2.11 7.64 6.93
CA PRO A 15 -3.42 8.28 6.83
C PRO A 15 -4.42 7.39 6.08
N GLU A 16 -5.71 7.58 6.40
CA GLU A 16 -6.79 7.12 5.54
C GLU A 16 -6.92 8.07 4.36
N LEU A 17 -6.92 7.54 3.14
CA LEU A 17 -6.99 8.29 1.89
C LEU A 17 -8.11 7.72 1.01
N ASP A 18 -8.69 8.55 0.15
CA ASP A 18 -9.55 8.03 -0.91
C ASP A 18 -8.71 7.25 -1.94
N ARG A 19 -9.37 6.37 -2.70
CA ARG A 19 -8.68 5.43 -3.61
C ARG A 19 -7.82 6.11 -4.68
N HIS A 20 -8.15 7.34 -5.09
CA HIS A 20 -7.42 8.03 -6.14
C HIS A 20 -6.13 8.62 -5.57
N THR A 21 -6.22 9.33 -4.45
CA THR A 21 -5.04 9.84 -3.74
C THR A 21 -4.15 8.71 -3.26
N LEU A 22 -4.73 7.64 -2.69
CA LEU A 22 -3.98 6.48 -2.17
C LEU A 22 -3.07 5.82 -3.21
N LEU A 23 -3.51 5.77 -4.48
CA LEU A 23 -2.83 5.03 -5.54
C LEU A 23 -2.32 5.94 -6.67
N HIS A 24 -2.25 7.25 -6.37
CA HIS A 24 -1.87 8.33 -7.27
C HIS A 24 -2.49 8.19 -8.67
N LEU A 25 -3.82 8.10 -8.70
CA LEU A 25 -4.63 7.98 -9.93
C LEU A 25 -5.16 9.35 -10.31
N SER A 26 -4.89 9.81 -11.53
CA SER A 26 -5.44 11.07 -12.05
C SER A 26 -5.78 10.96 -13.55
N PRO A 27 -6.70 11.80 -14.07
CA PRO A 27 -7.07 11.80 -15.49
C PRO A 27 -5.90 12.15 -16.43
N ASP A 28 -4.96 12.97 -15.94
CA ASP A 28 -3.81 13.45 -16.70
C ASP A 28 -2.59 12.52 -16.59
N ARG A 29 -2.68 11.46 -15.77
CA ARG A 29 -1.59 10.51 -15.59
C ARG A 29 -1.45 9.63 -16.84
N VAL A 30 -0.33 9.76 -17.52
CA VAL A 30 -0.04 9.02 -18.76
C VAL A 30 0.61 7.65 -18.48
N ASP A 31 1.37 7.51 -17.40
CA ASP A 31 2.05 6.28 -17.00
C ASP A 31 2.14 6.17 -15.47
N ILE A 32 2.61 5.03 -14.96
CA ILE A 32 2.86 4.81 -13.53
C ILE A 32 3.88 5.83 -13.04
N ASP A 33 3.51 6.54 -11.98
CA ASP A 33 4.41 7.45 -11.29
C ASP A 33 5.33 6.66 -10.35
N LEU A 34 6.60 6.54 -10.75
CA LEU A 34 7.65 5.85 -9.98
C LEU A 34 8.24 6.74 -8.89
N GLU A 35 7.97 8.05 -8.90
CA GLU A 35 8.48 9.04 -7.94
C GLU A 35 7.47 9.34 -6.83
N ASN A 36 6.29 8.73 -6.89
CA ASN A 36 5.31 8.86 -5.81
C ASN A 36 5.70 8.01 -4.60
N TYR A 37 6.06 8.68 -3.51
CA TYR A 37 6.39 8.07 -2.22
C TYR A 37 5.20 8.02 -1.22
N GLY A 38 4.00 8.36 -1.69
CA GLY A 38 2.80 8.40 -0.86
C GLY A 38 2.40 7.03 -0.31
N PHE A 39 2.14 6.96 0.99
CA PHE A 39 1.67 5.76 1.69
C PHE A 39 0.38 6.03 2.47
N GLY A 40 -0.36 4.97 2.76
CA GLY A 40 -1.59 5.07 3.56
C GLY A 40 -2.51 3.88 3.37
N PHE A 41 -3.77 4.06 3.74
CA PHE A 41 -4.79 3.04 3.55
C PHE A 41 -6.11 3.61 3.06
N GLY A 42 -6.92 2.77 2.44
CA GLY A 42 -8.27 3.12 2.04
C GLY A 42 -9.08 1.86 1.80
N ARG A 43 -10.38 1.90 2.11
CA ARG A 43 -11.28 0.79 1.78
C ARG A 43 -11.88 1.00 0.40
N VAL A 44 -11.94 -0.07 -0.39
CA VAL A 44 -12.43 -0.08 -1.75
C VAL A 44 -13.52 -1.14 -1.88
N ASP A 45 -14.68 -0.75 -2.40
CA ASP A 45 -15.83 -1.66 -2.52
C ASP A 45 -15.57 -2.79 -3.50
N LYS A 46 -14.84 -2.52 -4.60
CA LYS A 46 -14.46 -3.49 -5.62
C LYS A 46 -13.05 -3.25 -6.14
N LEU A 47 -12.26 -4.31 -6.18
CA LEU A 47 -10.89 -4.29 -6.67
C LEU A 47 -10.65 -5.49 -7.59
N ALA A 48 -10.07 -5.27 -8.76
CA ALA A 48 -9.56 -6.33 -9.60
C ALA A 48 -8.06 -6.54 -9.34
N LEU A 49 -7.68 -7.76 -8.95
CA LEU A 49 -6.30 -8.22 -8.96
C LEU A 49 -6.04 -8.89 -10.31
N CYS A 50 -5.07 -8.37 -11.05
CA CYS A 50 -4.71 -8.84 -12.38
C CYS A 50 -3.32 -9.50 -12.32
N GLU A 51 -3.26 -10.79 -12.62
CA GLU A 51 -2.00 -11.53 -12.78
C GLU A 51 -1.53 -11.44 -14.23
N LEU A 52 -0.30 -10.96 -14.42
CA LEU A 52 0.35 -10.82 -15.72
C LEU A 52 1.26 -12.01 -16.04
N GLY A 53 1.74 -12.73 -15.02
CA GLY A 53 2.58 -13.92 -15.17
C GLY A 53 1.76 -15.18 -15.50
N GLY A 54 2.33 -16.06 -16.34
CA GLY A 54 1.70 -17.35 -16.68
C GLY A 54 0.38 -17.20 -17.44
N ASP A 55 -0.67 -17.89 -16.98
CA ASP A 55 -2.02 -17.75 -17.50
C ASP A 55 -2.63 -16.48 -16.90
N ARG A 56 -2.75 -15.40 -17.71
CA ARG A 56 -3.35 -14.14 -17.27
C ARG A 56 -4.69 -14.40 -16.57
N ARG A 57 -4.77 -14.04 -15.29
CA ARG A 57 -5.95 -14.21 -14.44
C ARG A 57 -6.40 -12.88 -13.89
N THR A 58 -7.71 -12.76 -13.69
CA THR A 58 -8.28 -11.61 -13.00
C THR A 58 -9.19 -12.11 -11.90
N GLN A 59 -8.90 -11.69 -10.67
CA GLN A 59 -9.74 -11.95 -9.53
C GLN A 59 -10.38 -10.64 -9.08
N VAL A 60 -11.71 -10.60 -9.03
CA VAL A 60 -12.44 -9.47 -8.44
C VAL A 60 -12.66 -9.76 -6.97
N LEU A 61 -12.31 -8.80 -6.13
CA LEU A 61 -12.53 -8.79 -4.69
C LEU A 61 -13.55 -7.72 -4.35
N ASP A 62 -14.44 -8.04 -3.42
CA ASP A 62 -15.38 -7.09 -2.84
C ASP A 62 -14.90 -6.67 -1.45
N ASP A 63 -15.18 -5.43 -1.07
CA ASP A 63 -15.04 -4.92 0.30
C ASP A 63 -13.63 -5.08 0.89
N VAL A 64 -12.63 -4.49 0.22
CA VAL A 64 -11.21 -4.70 0.52
C VAL A 64 -10.55 -3.49 1.18
N LEU A 65 -9.70 -3.73 2.17
CA LEU A 65 -8.80 -2.71 2.70
C LEU A 65 -7.48 -2.75 1.90
N VAL A 66 -7.17 -1.68 1.18
CA VAL A 66 -5.90 -1.52 0.47
C VAL A 66 -4.93 -0.76 1.34
N LEU A 67 -3.71 -1.26 1.48
CA LEU A 67 -2.58 -0.56 2.08
C LEU A 67 -1.57 -0.23 0.98
N ALA A 68 -1.34 1.06 0.72
CA ALA A 68 -0.28 1.52 -0.16
C ALA A 68 1.02 1.60 0.65
N LEU A 69 2.02 0.84 0.22
CA LEU A 69 3.27 0.63 0.93
C LEU A 69 4.43 0.60 -0.07
N HIS A 70 5.59 1.06 0.36
CA HIS A 70 6.82 0.99 -0.43
C HIS A 70 7.81 0.06 0.24
N ALA A 71 8.39 -0.85 -0.55
CA ALA A 71 9.61 -1.52 -0.13
C ALA A 71 10.78 -0.54 -0.27
N TYR A 72 11.71 -0.58 0.66
CA TYR A 72 12.96 0.14 0.58
C TYR A 72 13.84 -0.46 -0.52
N GLU A 73 14.48 0.39 -1.32
CA GLU A 73 15.20 -0.05 -2.53
C GLU A 73 16.49 -0.80 -2.19
N ASP A 74 17.15 -0.40 -1.11
CA ASP A 74 18.40 -0.98 -0.60
C ASP A 74 18.19 -1.68 0.76
N PRO A 75 17.42 -2.78 0.79
CA PRO A 75 17.05 -3.41 2.04
C PRO A 75 18.26 -4.02 2.74
N VAL A 76 18.31 -3.89 4.07
CA VAL A 76 19.32 -4.53 4.92
C VAL A 76 18.83 -5.84 5.54
N ILE A 77 17.56 -6.19 5.31
CA ILE A 77 16.90 -7.40 5.79
C ILE A 77 16.60 -8.32 4.60
N ASP A 78 16.95 -9.60 4.71
CA ASP A 78 16.87 -10.56 3.60
C ASP A 78 15.61 -11.45 3.63
N ASP A 79 14.98 -11.62 4.81
CA ASP A 79 13.87 -12.55 5.04
C ASP A 79 12.51 -11.88 5.26
N ASP A 80 12.46 -10.55 5.19
CA ASP A 80 11.24 -9.75 5.25
C ASP A 80 11.33 -8.57 4.26
N VAL A 81 10.19 -7.96 3.95
CA VAL A 81 10.16 -6.71 3.17
C VAL A 81 10.46 -5.56 4.13
N GLU A 82 11.57 -4.86 3.91
CA GLU A 82 11.84 -3.60 4.61
C GLU A 82 10.98 -2.51 3.96
N LEU A 83 10.08 -1.90 4.75
CA LEU A 83 9.24 -0.81 4.31
C LEU A 83 9.94 0.52 4.50
N ALA A 84 9.62 1.50 3.65
CA ALA A 84 10.09 2.88 3.76
C ALA A 84 8.91 3.85 3.90
N PHE A 85 9.06 4.81 4.81
CA PHE A 85 8.11 5.87 5.07
C PHE A 85 8.85 7.22 4.98
N TRP A 86 8.63 7.95 3.88
CA TRP A 86 9.14 9.30 3.68
C TRP A 86 8.28 10.28 4.48
N LEU A 87 8.85 10.87 5.51
CA LEU A 87 8.20 11.87 6.33
C LEU A 87 8.53 13.23 5.73
N ASP A 88 7.49 13.91 5.24
CA ASP A 88 7.63 15.20 4.54
C ASP A 88 8.26 16.26 5.45
N ASP A 89 9.27 16.95 4.92
CA ASP A 89 10.25 17.73 5.69
C ASP A 89 9.90 19.22 5.81
N GLU A 90 8.75 19.67 5.26
CA GLU A 90 8.25 21.06 5.38
C GLU A 90 8.09 21.51 6.85
N GLU A 91 8.08 20.59 7.82
CA GLU A 91 7.96 20.87 9.26
C GLU A 91 9.30 20.76 10.04
N TYR A 92 10.41 20.34 9.42
CA TYR A 92 11.65 19.96 10.13
C TYR A 92 12.93 20.73 9.75
N TYR A 93 13.00 21.38 8.58
CA TYR A 93 14.15 22.21 8.20
C TYR A 93 13.72 23.59 7.66
N GLU A 94 13.62 24.57 8.57
CA GLU A 94 13.64 26.00 8.21
C GLU A 94 15.10 26.48 8.08
N GLU A 95 15.96 25.90 7.24
CA GLU A 95 17.29 26.48 6.99
C GLU A 95 17.83 26.07 5.60
N GLU A 96 18.22 27.08 4.81
CA GLU A 96 18.67 27.06 3.41
C GLU A 96 20.01 26.31 3.19
N ASP A 97 20.15 25.06 3.63
CA ASP A 97 21.29 24.21 3.27
C ASP A 97 20.86 23.20 2.20
N ASP A 98 21.54 23.25 1.04
CA ASP A 98 21.30 22.52 -0.23
C ASP A 98 21.28 20.96 -0.16
N ASP A 99 21.18 20.37 1.04
CA ASP A 99 21.09 18.93 1.25
C ASP A 99 19.69 18.58 1.81
N ASP A 100 18.64 18.75 0.98
CA ASP A 100 17.28 18.24 1.21
C ASP A 100 17.32 16.70 1.36
N LEU A 101 17.64 16.23 2.56
CA LEU A 101 17.67 14.79 2.86
C LEU A 101 16.30 14.38 3.38
N ASP A 102 15.49 13.80 2.49
CA ASP A 102 14.21 13.19 2.86
C ASP A 102 14.35 12.34 4.13
N LEU A 103 13.58 12.66 5.17
CA LEU A 103 13.56 11.85 6.38
C LEU A 103 12.82 10.53 6.11
N VAL A 104 13.58 9.45 5.93
CA VAL A 104 13.02 8.11 5.72
C VAL A 104 13.12 7.28 6.99
N VAL A 105 11.98 6.78 7.47
CA VAL A 105 11.93 5.75 8.51
C VAL A 105 11.70 4.40 7.86
N THR A 106 12.54 3.40 8.19
CA THR A 106 12.33 2.02 7.73
C THR A 106 11.80 1.11 8.82
N ALA A 107 11.03 0.09 8.42
CA ALA A 107 10.54 -0.94 9.34
C ALA A 107 10.27 -2.27 8.60
N PRO A 108 10.50 -3.44 9.24
CA PRO A 108 10.07 -4.72 8.67
C PRO A 108 8.55 -4.77 8.48
N LEU A 109 8.09 -5.28 7.34
CA LEU A 109 6.67 -5.44 7.03
C LEU A 109 5.96 -6.30 8.09
N ALA A 110 6.57 -7.39 8.55
CA ALA A 110 5.96 -8.22 9.59
C ALA A 110 5.73 -7.44 10.90
N LEU A 111 6.67 -6.54 11.26
CA LEU A 111 6.53 -5.67 12.43
C LEU A 111 5.41 -4.64 12.23
N PHE A 112 5.35 -4.00 11.06
CA PHE A 112 4.27 -3.08 10.70
C PHE A 112 2.89 -3.75 10.76
N LEU A 113 2.75 -4.93 10.13
CA LEU A 113 1.51 -5.70 10.16
C LEU A 113 1.12 -6.10 11.59
N ALA A 114 2.07 -6.52 12.43
CA ALA A 114 1.78 -6.88 13.82
C ALA A 114 1.34 -5.68 14.68
N ARG A 115 1.91 -4.50 14.45
CA ARG A 115 1.74 -3.34 15.33
C ARG A 115 0.69 -2.34 14.87
N ARG A 116 0.51 -2.17 13.56
CA ARG A 116 -0.34 -1.11 12.99
C ARG A 116 -1.65 -1.63 12.43
N LEU A 117 -1.62 -2.78 11.75
CA LEU A 117 -2.80 -3.32 11.07
C LEU A 117 -4.03 -3.53 11.98
N PRO A 118 -3.91 -4.04 13.22
CA PRO A 118 -5.08 -4.19 14.09
C PRO A 118 -5.83 -2.89 14.35
N ALA A 119 -5.10 -1.78 14.53
CA ALA A 119 -5.69 -0.47 14.76
C ALA A 119 -6.37 0.08 13.49
N ILE A 120 -5.74 -0.12 12.32
CA ILE A 120 -6.33 0.26 11.03
C ILE A 120 -7.64 -0.51 10.80
N VAL A 121 -7.62 -1.85 10.97
CA VAL A 121 -8.82 -2.69 10.80
C VAL A 121 -9.92 -2.27 11.76
N ALA A 122 -9.59 -2.01 13.03
CA ALA A 122 -10.56 -1.53 14.01
C ALA A 122 -11.17 -0.18 13.60
N HIS A 123 -10.34 0.77 13.16
CA HIS A 123 -10.75 2.09 12.67
C HIS A 123 -11.74 1.99 11.50
N VAL A 124 -11.43 1.20 10.47
CA VAL A 124 -12.30 1.06 9.30
C VAL A 124 -13.54 0.18 9.53
N SER A 125 -13.68 -0.41 10.72
CA SER A 125 -14.78 -1.32 11.09
C SER A 125 -15.70 -0.75 12.18
N VAL A 126 -15.60 0.54 12.50
CA VAL A 126 -16.45 1.18 13.53
C VAL A 126 -17.93 1.07 13.17
N ASP A 127 -18.29 1.36 11.91
CA ASP A 127 -19.68 1.42 11.44
C ASP A 127 -20.02 0.34 10.39
N ARG A 128 -19.12 -0.62 10.17
CA ARG A 128 -19.29 -1.69 9.18
C ARG A 128 -18.49 -2.95 9.55
N PRO A 129 -18.83 -4.12 8.99
CA PRO A 129 -18.04 -5.33 9.22
C PRO A 129 -16.55 -5.15 8.85
N PRO A 130 -15.64 -5.97 9.42
CA PRO A 130 -14.26 -6.04 8.95
C PRO A 130 -14.19 -6.27 7.44
N PRO A 131 -13.18 -5.70 6.75
CA PRO A 131 -13.01 -5.91 5.32
C PRO A 131 -12.86 -7.40 5.01
N ALA A 132 -13.37 -7.85 3.86
CA ALA A 132 -13.34 -9.25 3.47
C ALA A 132 -11.91 -9.75 3.21
N GLU A 133 -11.07 -8.91 2.60
CA GLU A 133 -9.63 -9.12 2.41
C GLU A 133 -8.85 -7.82 2.64
N ILE A 134 -7.56 -7.95 2.97
CA ILE A 134 -6.60 -6.86 3.01
C ILE A 134 -5.66 -7.04 1.82
N VAL A 135 -5.33 -5.97 1.10
CA VAL A 135 -4.44 -6.02 -0.08
C VAL A 135 -3.26 -5.08 0.14
N LEU A 136 -2.05 -5.62 0.06
CA LEU A 136 -0.81 -4.84 0.09
C LEU A 136 -0.46 -4.43 -1.33
N ALA A 137 -0.63 -3.15 -1.66
CA ALA A 137 -0.14 -2.55 -2.88
C ALA A 137 1.32 -2.12 -2.63
N LEU A 138 2.25 -3.06 -2.87
CA LEU A 138 3.68 -2.90 -2.62
C LEU A 138 4.43 -2.55 -3.90
N CYS A 139 5.20 -1.46 -3.87
CA CYS A 139 6.22 -1.19 -4.90
C CYS A 139 7.49 -2.01 -4.60
N ASN A 140 7.98 -2.78 -5.58
CA ASN A 140 9.22 -3.57 -5.51
C ASN A 140 9.42 -4.44 -4.25
N PRO A 141 8.46 -5.28 -3.81
CA PRO A 141 8.64 -6.19 -2.66
C PRO A 141 9.65 -7.32 -2.90
N ARG A 142 10.38 -7.29 -4.02
CA ARG A 142 11.21 -8.39 -4.53
C ARG A 142 10.37 -9.68 -4.64
N LYS A 143 11.02 -10.84 -4.55
CA LYS A 143 10.37 -12.17 -4.54
C LYS A 143 10.33 -12.75 -3.13
N ILE A 144 9.99 -11.92 -2.14
CA ILE A 144 9.94 -12.32 -0.73
C ILE A 144 8.57 -12.92 -0.42
N VAL A 145 8.56 -14.09 0.22
CA VAL A 145 7.33 -14.74 0.66
C VAL A 145 6.98 -14.24 2.06
N VAL A 146 5.97 -13.38 2.14
CA VAL A 146 5.50 -12.81 3.40
C VAL A 146 4.68 -13.84 4.18
N THR A 147 4.96 -13.97 5.48
CA THR A 147 4.20 -14.83 6.39
C THR A 147 3.32 -14.00 7.33
N ARG A 148 2.26 -14.60 7.86
CA ARG A 148 1.42 -13.93 8.85
C ARG A 148 2.22 -13.74 10.14
N PRO A 149 2.32 -12.51 10.68
CA PRO A 149 2.92 -12.30 11.99
C PRO A 149 2.20 -13.11 13.07
N GLU A 150 2.97 -13.65 14.02
CA GLU A 150 2.41 -14.43 15.12
C GLU A 150 1.39 -13.60 15.91
N GLY A 151 0.22 -14.20 16.20
CA GLY A 151 -0.85 -13.55 16.94
C GLY A 151 -1.68 -12.53 16.14
N LEU A 152 -1.32 -12.18 14.91
CA LEU A 152 -2.13 -11.30 14.06
C LEU A 152 -3.42 -11.99 13.60
N LYS A 153 -4.54 -11.63 14.21
CA LYS A 153 -5.87 -12.08 13.80
C LYS A 153 -6.48 -11.18 12.73
N GLY A 154 -7.43 -11.72 11.97
CA GLY A 154 -8.26 -10.92 11.07
C GLY A 154 -8.33 -11.44 9.64
N PRO A 155 -8.76 -10.59 8.69
CA PRO A 155 -8.97 -10.97 7.30
C PRO A 155 -7.72 -11.54 6.64
N PRO A 156 -7.87 -12.36 5.57
CA PRO A 156 -6.75 -12.78 4.75
C PRO A 156 -6.03 -11.57 4.13
N ILE A 157 -4.73 -11.73 3.85
CA ILE A 157 -3.89 -10.68 3.25
C ILE A 157 -3.44 -11.14 1.86
N ARG A 158 -3.65 -10.30 0.86
CA ARG A 158 -3.15 -10.45 -0.51
C ARG A 158 -1.93 -9.58 -0.69
N TYR A 159 -0.93 -10.09 -1.38
CA TYR A 159 0.25 -9.32 -1.75
C TYR A 159 0.81 -9.82 -3.08
N ALA A 160 1.46 -8.92 -3.81
CA ALA A 160 2.11 -9.22 -5.07
C ALA A 160 3.50 -9.82 -4.83
N LEU A 161 3.92 -10.75 -5.69
CA LEU A 161 5.35 -11.00 -5.94
C LEU A 161 5.81 -10.09 -7.08
N GLY A 162 6.88 -9.31 -6.85
CA GLY A 162 7.29 -8.25 -7.76
C GLY A 162 6.37 -7.02 -7.71
N ASP A 163 6.52 -6.12 -8.68
CA ASP A 163 5.87 -4.81 -8.66
C ASP A 163 4.35 -4.91 -8.72
N CYS A 164 3.67 -4.20 -7.82
CA CYS A 164 2.25 -3.92 -7.92
C CYS A 164 2.04 -2.58 -8.63
N ARG A 165 1.23 -2.57 -9.68
CA ARG A 165 0.93 -1.38 -10.49
C ARG A 165 -0.55 -1.04 -10.42
N SER A 166 -0.88 0.21 -10.11
CA SER A 166 -2.27 0.68 -10.03
C SER A 166 -2.74 1.29 -11.35
N ARG A 167 -3.98 1.00 -11.74
CA ARG A 167 -4.67 1.67 -12.85
C ARG A 167 -6.18 1.59 -12.69
N MET A 168 -6.91 2.44 -13.39
CA MET A 168 -8.36 2.31 -13.57
C MET A 168 -8.67 1.47 -14.81
N GLU A 169 -9.83 0.81 -14.86
CA GLU A 169 -10.29 0.14 -16.08
C GLU A 169 -10.53 1.13 -17.25
N SER A 170 -10.76 2.41 -16.92
CA SER A 170 -10.90 3.51 -17.87
C SER A 170 -9.58 4.05 -18.41
N ASP A 171 -8.41 3.67 -17.87
CA ASP A 171 -7.09 4.17 -18.32
C ASP A 171 -6.67 3.61 -19.71
N ARG A 172 -7.60 3.05 -20.49
CA ARG A 172 -7.32 2.53 -21.83
C ARG A 172 -7.31 3.70 -22.82
N ALA A 173 -6.37 3.67 -23.77
CA ALA A 173 -6.12 4.76 -24.73
C ALA A 173 -7.32 5.18 -25.60
N ASP A 174 -8.44 4.47 -25.54
CA ASP A 174 -9.69 4.69 -26.27
C ASP A 174 -10.89 5.05 -25.36
N LYS A 175 -10.68 5.25 -24.06
CA LYS A 175 -11.73 5.53 -23.09
C LYS A 175 -11.58 6.92 -22.47
N GLU A 176 -12.73 7.53 -22.17
CA GLU A 176 -12.80 8.69 -21.28
C GLU A 176 -12.53 8.24 -19.85
N TRP A 177 -11.79 9.05 -19.09
CA TRP A 177 -11.52 8.76 -17.69
C TRP A 177 -12.83 8.77 -16.90
N ASP A 178 -13.04 7.72 -16.09
CA ASP A 178 -14.21 7.56 -15.25
C ASP A 178 -13.74 7.39 -13.79
N PRO A 179 -14.03 8.36 -12.90
CA PRO A 179 -13.65 8.26 -11.48
C PRO A 179 -14.29 7.05 -10.79
N ASP A 180 -15.38 6.52 -11.33
CA ASP A 180 -16.13 5.40 -10.80
C ASP A 180 -15.76 4.06 -11.43
N ALA A 181 -14.84 4.06 -12.41
CA ALA A 181 -14.34 2.83 -12.99
C ALA A 181 -13.68 1.93 -11.94
N MET A 182 -13.68 0.63 -12.22
CA MET A 182 -13.10 -0.35 -11.31
C MET A 182 -11.59 -0.13 -11.19
N LEU A 183 -11.10 -0.12 -9.95
CA LEU A 183 -9.69 -0.12 -9.65
C LEU A 183 -9.06 -1.48 -9.98
N CYS A 184 -7.92 -1.47 -10.66
CA CYS A 184 -7.13 -2.66 -10.94
C CYS A 184 -5.73 -2.53 -10.34
N LEU A 185 -5.25 -3.62 -9.73
CA LEU A 185 -3.86 -3.80 -9.34
C LEU A 185 -3.26 -4.93 -10.17
N ASP A 186 -2.26 -4.60 -10.99
CA ASP A 186 -1.54 -5.56 -11.80
C ASP A 186 -0.28 -6.03 -11.05
N ALA A 187 0.01 -7.32 -11.09
CA ALA A 187 1.25 -7.92 -10.59
C ALA A 187 1.60 -9.18 -11.39
N ASP A 188 2.83 -9.69 -11.25
CA ASP A 188 3.21 -10.96 -11.88
C ASP A 188 2.42 -12.13 -11.30
N GLU A 189 2.32 -12.20 -9.97
CA GLU A 189 1.60 -13.23 -9.22
C GLU A 189 1.02 -12.64 -7.93
N TRP A 190 -0.21 -13.02 -7.58
CA TRP A 190 -0.84 -12.62 -6.33
C TRP A 190 -0.88 -13.78 -5.32
N LEU A 191 -0.14 -13.64 -4.23
CA LEU A 191 -0.15 -14.59 -3.13
C LEU A 191 -1.18 -14.21 -2.08
N ARG A 192 -1.54 -15.20 -1.26
CA ARG A 192 -2.54 -15.06 -0.19
C ARG A 192 -2.03 -15.64 1.11
N ILE A 193 -1.94 -14.81 2.13
CA ILE A 193 -1.79 -15.20 3.52
C ILE A 193 -3.20 -15.49 4.08
N PRO A 194 -3.47 -16.72 4.54
CA PRO A 194 -4.81 -17.08 5.04
C PRO A 194 -5.19 -16.25 6.27
N ALA A 195 -6.50 -16.18 6.55
CA ALA A 195 -7.02 -15.62 7.79
C ALA A 195 -6.59 -16.45 9.01
N ALA A 196 -6.57 -15.83 10.19
CA ALA A 196 -6.25 -16.47 11.49
C ALA A 196 -7.33 -16.20 12.53
#